data_AF-A0A535NN24-F1
#
_entry.id   AF-A0A535NN24-F1
#
_cell.length_a   1.000
_cell.length_b   1.000
_cell.length_c   1.000
_cell.angle_alpha   90.00
_cell.angle_beta   90.00
_cell.angle_gamma   90.00
#
_symmetry.space_group_name_H-M   'P 1'
#
loop_
_entity.id
_entity.type
_entity.pdbx_description
1 polymer ?
#
loop_
_entity_poly.entity_id
_entity_poly.type
_entity_poly.pdbx_seq_one_letter_code
_entity_poly.pdbx_strand_id
1 'polypeptide(L)'
;MRTLATQVRLRRLIRTFAEVVDRLLAEPSERLLATSGVSRLQVLAEGVRDAWDGEAAAGRPEGALTRYVEQSLHTAELAIAGLGQAGADLELLRADFESAALPLEVFLRGLDAAPALQRSA
;
A
#
# COMPACT_ATOMS: atom_id res chain seq x y z
N MET A 1 -19.36 -3.18 -2.38
CA MET A 1 -18.45 -2.05 -2.70
C MET A 1 -17.53 -2.50 -3.82
N ARG A 2 -17.06 -1.62 -4.72
CA ARG A 2 -16.07 -1.97 -5.75
C ARG A 2 -14.76 -1.28 -5.43
N THR A 3 -13.67 -2.03 -5.37
CA THR A 3 -12.35 -1.59 -4.89
C THR A 3 -11.22 -1.86 -5.90
N LEU A 4 -11.57 -2.15 -7.16
CA LEU A 4 -10.62 -2.55 -8.18
C LEU A 4 -9.53 -1.50 -8.43
N ALA A 5 -9.88 -0.22 -8.40
CA ALA A 5 -8.94 0.85 -8.69
C ALA A 5 -7.91 0.98 -7.56
N THR A 6 -8.35 0.86 -6.30
CA THR A 6 -7.48 0.77 -5.13
C THR A 6 -6.60 -0.48 -5.20
N GLN A 7 -7.18 -1.65 -5.46
CA GLN A 7 -6.45 -2.92 -5.54
C GLN A 7 -5.34 -2.93 -6.60
N VAL A 8 -5.62 -2.42 -7.80
CA VAL A 8 -4.62 -2.36 -8.89
C VAL A 8 -3.45 -1.47 -8.50
N ARG A 9 -3.72 -0.32 -7.89
CA ARG A 9 -2.68 0.60 -7.43
C ARG A 9 -1.90 0.02 -6.25
N LEU A 10 -2.57 -0.63 -5.31
CA LEU A 10 -1.93 -1.29 -4.17
C LEU A 10 -0.97 -2.40 -4.63
N ARG A 11 -1.38 -3.25 -5.58
CA ARG A 11 -0.49 -4.24 -6.20
C ARG A 11 0.74 -3.63 -6.87
N ARG A 12 0.57 -2.46 -7.50
CA ARG A 12 1.69 -1.74 -8.10
C ARG A 12 2.63 -1.20 -7.02
N LEU A 13 2.08 -0.64 -5.95
CA LEU A 13 2.85 -0.17 -4.81
C LEU A 13 3.65 -1.30 -4.16
N ILE A 14 3.02 -2.43 -3.84
CA ILE A 14 3.67 -3.59 -3.22
C ILE A 14 4.86 -4.08 -4.06
N ARG A 15 4.67 -4.25 -5.38
CA ARG A 15 5.75 -4.70 -6.27
C ARG A 15 6.89 -3.69 -6.35
N THR A 16 6.58 -2.41 -6.54
CA THR A 16 7.62 -1.37 -6.60
C THR A 16 8.33 -1.19 -5.25
N PHE A 17 7.65 -1.39 -4.13
CA PHE A 17 8.28 -1.33 -2.80
C PHE A 17 9.34 -2.42 -2.65
N ALA A 18 9.00 -3.68 -2.96
CA ALA A 18 9.94 -4.79 -2.93
C ALA A 18 11.17 -4.52 -3.82
N GLU A 19 10.95 -4.04 -5.06
CA GLU A 19 12.03 -3.67 -5.99
C GLU A 19 12.97 -2.59 -5.41
N VAL A 20 12.42 -1.58 -4.73
CA VAL A 20 13.20 -0.49 -4.13
C VAL A 20 13.98 -0.96 -2.90
N VAL A 21 13.34 -1.76 -2.02
CA VAL A 21 13.99 -2.30 -0.82
C VAL A 21 15.10 -3.27 -1.17
N ASP A 22 14.86 -4.20 -2.11
CA ASP A 22 15.88 -5.16 -2.55
C ASP A 22 17.11 -4.44 -3.13
N ARG A 23 16.90 -3.34 -3.89
CA ARG A 23 18.01 -2.51 -4.39
C ARG A 23 18.76 -1.79 -3.26
N LEU A 24 18.03 -1.22 -2.31
CA LEU A 24 18.61 -0.53 -1.15
C LEU A 24 19.46 -1.46 -0.28
N LEU A 25 19.03 -2.71 -0.11
CA LEU A 25 19.76 -3.74 0.62
C LEU A 25 21.00 -4.23 -0.15
N ALA A 26 20.88 -4.39 -1.47
CA ALA A 26 21.99 -4.86 -2.32
C ALA A 26 23.11 -3.82 -2.48
N GLU A 27 22.77 -2.54 -2.60
CA GLU A 27 23.73 -1.47 -2.89
C GLU A 27 23.60 -0.28 -1.92
N PRO A 28 24.10 -0.41 -0.66
CA PRO A 28 23.95 0.62 0.37
C PRO A 28 24.59 1.97 0.05
N SER A 29 25.57 1.97 -0.87
CA SER A 29 26.26 3.16 -1.39
C SER A 29 25.41 3.97 -2.38
N GLU A 30 24.38 3.37 -2.98
CA GLU A 30 23.45 4.05 -3.89
C GLU A 30 22.29 4.76 -3.17
N ARG A 31 22.38 4.95 -1.85
CA ARG A 31 21.33 5.63 -1.06
C ARG A 31 20.92 7.00 -1.61
N LEU A 32 21.82 7.72 -2.30
CA LEU A 32 21.49 8.98 -2.98
C LEU A 32 20.60 8.77 -4.24
N LEU A 33 20.74 7.66 -4.95
CA LEU A 33 19.86 7.27 -6.07
C LEU A 33 18.52 6.72 -5.57
N ALA A 34 18.50 6.14 -4.37
CA ALA A 34 17.28 5.66 -3.71
C ALA A 34 16.26 6.75 -3.42
N THR A 35 16.67 8.02 -3.35
CA THR A 35 15.75 9.17 -3.23
C THR A 35 14.70 9.17 -4.35
N SER A 36 15.09 8.80 -5.58
CA SER A 36 14.15 8.70 -6.71
C SER A 36 13.15 7.54 -6.56
N GLY A 37 13.60 6.42 -5.97
CA GLY A 37 12.77 5.27 -5.66
C GLY A 37 11.75 5.58 -4.56
N VAL A 38 12.19 6.23 -3.48
CA VAL A 38 11.32 6.66 -2.38
C VAL A 38 10.28 7.67 -2.86
N SER A 39 10.67 8.70 -3.63
CA SER A 39 9.71 9.65 -4.21
C SER A 39 8.68 8.95 -5.10
N ARG A 40 9.10 7.97 -5.91
CA ARG A 40 8.18 7.17 -6.73
C ARG A 40 7.20 6.37 -5.86
N LEU A 41 7.66 5.80 -4.75
CA LEU A 41 6.79 5.07 -3.81
C LEU A 41 5.77 5.99 -3.15
N GLN A 42 6.17 7.20 -2.76
CA GLN A 42 5.25 8.20 -2.19
C GLN A 42 4.13 8.56 -3.17
N VAL A 43 4.46 8.83 -4.43
CA VAL A 43 3.46 9.09 -5.50
C VAL A 43 2.52 7.89 -5.70
N LEU A 44 3.06 6.67 -5.66
CA LEU A 44 2.23 5.47 -5.76
C LEU A 44 1.29 5.32 -4.56
N ALA A 45 1.76 5.61 -3.34
CA ALA A 45 0.96 5.52 -2.12
C ALA A 45 -0.17 6.56 -2.10
N GLU A 46 0.13 7.81 -2.48
CA GLU A 46 -0.87 8.86 -2.68
C GLU A 46 -1.93 8.41 -3.69
N GLY A 47 -1.52 7.84 -4.82
CA GLY A 47 -2.45 7.29 -5.80
C GLY A 47 -3.34 6.17 -5.26
N VAL A 48 -2.87 5.36 -4.30
CA VAL A 48 -3.71 4.34 -3.64
C VAL A 48 -4.75 5.03 -2.75
N ARG A 49 -4.36 6.04 -1.98
CA ARG A 49 -5.27 6.81 -1.12
C ARG A 49 -6.35 7.53 -1.95
N ASP A 50 -5.97 8.22 -3.02
CA ASP A 50 -6.92 8.90 -3.90
C ASP A 50 -7.96 7.93 -4.50
N ALA A 51 -7.50 6.74 -4.90
CA ALA A 51 -8.39 5.71 -5.42
C ALA A 51 -9.35 5.18 -4.35
N TRP A 52 -8.83 4.98 -3.12
CA TRP A 52 -9.65 4.58 -1.99
C TRP A 52 -10.71 5.64 -1.67
N ASP A 53 -10.34 6.90 -1.58
CA ASP A 53 -11.25 8.00 -1.24
C ASP A 53 -12.38 8.11 -2.27
N GLY A 54 -12.05 7.99 -3.56
CA GLY A 54 -13.04 7.96 -4.64
C GLY A 54 -13.99 6.76 -4.56
N GLU A 55 -13.47 5.56 -4.32
CA GLU A 55 -14.27 4.33 -4.22
C GLU A 55 -15.09 4.28 -2.91
N ALA A 56 -14.55 4.79 -1.80
CA ALA A 56 -15.20 4.88 -0.51
C ALA A 56 -16.33 5.92 -0.51
N ALA A 57 -16.14 7.08 -1.15
CA ALA A 57 -17.21 8.06 -1.34
C ALA A 57 -18.42 7.47 -2.10
N ALA A 58 -18.15 6.66 -3.14
CA ALA A 58 -19.18 6.01 -3.93
C ALA A 58 -19.84 4.82 -3.19
N GLY A 59 -19.05 4.02 -2.46
CA GLY A 59 -19.50 2.79 -1.82
C GLY A 59 -20.05 2.94 -0.41
N ARG A 60 -19.70 4.03 0.30
CA ARG A 60 -20.03 4.33 1.70
C ARG A 60 -19.80 3.12 2.63
N PRO A 61 -18.54 2.64 2.75
CA PRO A 61 -18.23 1.53 3.64
C PRO A 61 -18.58 1.84 5.11
N GLU A 62 -18.77 0.78 5.89
CA GLU A 62 -18.94 0.88 7.34
C GLU A 62 -17.69 1.50 8.00
N GLY A 63 -17.90 2.26 9.08
CA GLY A 63 -16.81 3.03 9.71
C GLY A 63 -15.63 2.19 10.23
N ALA A 64 -15.87 0.94 10.65
CA ALA A 64 -14.79 0.04 11.06
C ALA A 64 -13.91 -0.39 9.89
N LEU A 65 -14.52 -0.60 8.71
CA LEU A 65 -13.82 -0.93 7.48
C LEU A 65 -12.97 0.24 7.00
N THR A 66 -13.56 1.44 6.97
CA THR A 66 -12.84 2.68 6.61
C THR A 66 -11.59 2.84 7.47
N ARG A 67 -11.75 2.73 8.80
CA ARG A 67 -10.63 2.86 9.74
C ARG A 67 -9.54 1.82 9.50
N TYR A 68 -9.90 0.56 9.22
CA TYR A 68 -8.93 -0.48 8.93
C TYR A 68 -8.11 -0.13 7.68
N VAL A 69 -8.78 0.26 6.59
CA VAL A 69 -8.10 0.61 5.34
C VAL A 69 -7.19 1.83 5.53
N GLU A 70 -7.70 2.90 6.14
CA GLU A 70 -6.92 4.13 6.39
C GLU A 70 -5.70 3.86 7.28
N GLN A 71 -5.85 3.05 8.32
CA GLN A 71 -4.74 2.68 9.20
C GLN A 71 -3.68 1.85 8.47
N SER A 72 -4.09 0.87 7.67
CA SER A 72 -3.15 0.08 6.86
C SER A 72 -2.41 0.93 5.84
N LEU A 73 -3.08 1.85 5.15
CA LEU A 73 -2.45 2.77 4.21
C LEU A 73 -1.48 3.72 4.93
N HIS A 74 -1.87 4.25 6.08
CA HIS A 74 -1.01 5.10 6.88
C HIS A 74 0.26 4.38 7.34
N THR A 75 0.16 3.14 7.84
CA THR A 75 1.33 2.34 8.22
C THR A 75 2.25 2.08 7.03
N ALA A 76 1.69 1.74 5.85
CA ALA A 76 2.49 1.54 4.64
C ALA A 76 3.24 2.81 4.21
N GLU A 77 2.60 3.97 4.31
CA GLU A 77 3.21 5.27 4.00
C GLU A 77 4.33 5.66 4.98
N LEU A 78 4.15 5.38 6.27
CA LEU A 78 5.20 5.60 7.26
C LEU A 78 6.43 4.75 6.95
N ALA A 79 6.22 3.48 6.60
CA ALA A 79 7.32 2.59 6.20
C ALA A 79 8.06 3.12 4.96
N ILE A 80 7.33 3.60 3.94
CA ILE A 80 7.90 4.23 2.74
C ILE A 80 8.71 5.49 3.09
N ALA A 81 8.16 6.37 3.94
CA ALA A 81 8.85 7.59 4.36
C ALA A 81 10.13 7.28 5.16
N GLY A 82 10.14 6.18 5.91
CA GLY A 82 11.30 5.68 6.64
C GLY A 82 12.47 5.30 5.75
N LEU A 83 12.23 4.80 4.53
CA LEU A 83 13.30 4.35 3.61
C LEU A 83 14.28 5.47 3.23
N GLY A 84 13.83 6.73 3.24
CA GLY A 84 14.67 7.89 2.94
C GLY A 84 15.53 8.37 4.11
N GLN A 85 15.36 7.80 5.31
CA GLN A 85 16.05 8.26 6.51
C GLN A 85 17.44 7.63 6.64
N ALA A 86 18.42 8.45 7.04
CA ALA A 86 19.76 7.97 7.30
C ALA A 86 19.76 7.01 8.51
N GLY A 87 20.33 5.81 8.33
CA GLY A 87 20.39 4.81 9.40
C GLY A 87 19.10 4.03 9.63
N ALA A 88 18.11 4.15 8.74
CA ALA A 88 16.90 3.34 8.80
C ALA A 88 17.21 1.83 8.75
N ASP A 89 16.50 1.06 9.57
CA ASP A 89 16.50 -0.40 9.50
C ASP A 89 15.56 -0.84 8.38
N LEU A 90 16.13 -1.22 7.24
CA LEU A 90 15.39 -1.56 6.03
C LEU A 90 14.57 -2.85 6.17
N GLU A 91 15.04 -3.82 6.96
CA GLU A 91 14.33 -5.07 7.20
C GLU A 91 13.12 -4.83 8.09
N LEU A 92 13.26 -3.97 9.11
CA LEU A 92 12.12 -3.54 9.93
C LEU A 92 11.08 -2.81 9.08
N LEU A 93 11.49 -1.83 8.27
CA LEU A 93 10.57 -1.08 7.40
C LEU A 93 9.90 -1.98 6.36
N ARG A 94 10.61 -2.99 5.86
CA ARG A 94 10.03 -4.02 4.99
C ARG A 94 8.93 -4.79 5.71
N ALA A 95 9.20 -5.28 6.92
CA ALA A 95 8.23 -6.02 7.71
C ALA A 95 6.98 -5.17 8.03
N ASP A 96 7.17 -3.91 8.42
CA ASP A 96 6.09 -2.97 8.70
C ASP A 96 5.21 -2.75 7.47
N PHE A 97 5.83 -2.49 6.31
CA PHE A 97 5.10 -2.31 5.05
C PHE A 97 4.33 -3.58 4.65
N GLU A 98 4.98 -4.75 4.65
CA GLU A 98 4.38 -6.02 4.24
C GLU A 98 3.22 -6.42 5.16
N SER A 99 3.37 -6.21 6.48
CA SER A 99 2.34 -6.49 7.47
C SER A 99 1.09 -5.62 7.31
N ALA A 100 1.23 -4.42 6.75
CA ALA A 100 0.10 -3.53 6.47
C ALA A 100 -0.51 -3.75 5.08
N ALA A 101 0.33 -3.87 4.05
CA ALA A 101 -0.11 -3.84 2.66
C ALA A 101 -0.63 -5.20 2.14
N LEU A 102 -0.01 -6.33 2.54
CA LEU A 102 -0.41 -7.65 2.04
C LEU A 102 -1.79 -8.07 2.59
N PRO A 103 -2.09 -7.94 3.90
CA PRO A 103 -3.43 -8.23 4.40
C PRO A 103 -4.49 -7.28 3.83
N LEU A 104 -4.15 -6.00 3.63
CA LEU A 104 -5.04 -5.04 2.99
C LEU A 104 -5.40 -5.47 1.57
N GLU A 105 -4.44 -5.97 0.79
CA GLU A 105 -4.71 -6.44 -0.56
C GLU A 105 -5.73 -7.59 -0.57
N VAL A 106 -5.55 -8.58 0.30
CA VAL A 106 -6.47 -9.72 0.43
C VAL A 106 -7.85 -9.24 0.89
N PHE A 107 -7.88 -8.35 1.87
CA PHE A 107 -9.11 -7.77 2.40
C PHE A 107 -9.93 -7.07 1.32
N LEU A 108 -9.33 -6.18 0.54
CA LEU A 108 -10.00 -5.44 -0.53
C LEU A 108 -10.58 -6.39 -1.60
N ARG A 109 -9.86 -7.46 -1.96
CA ARG A 109 -10.39 -8.49 -2.88
C ARG A 109 -11.65 -9.17 -2.31
N GLY A 110 -11.70 -9.40 -1.00
CA GLY A 110 -12.87 -9.95 -0.32
C GLY A 110 -14.11 -9.06 -0.42
N LEU A 111 -13.93 -7.73 -0.40
CA LEU A 111 -15.03 -6.76 -0.52
C LEU A 111 -15.69 -6.78 -1.90
N ASP A 112 -14.91 -7.08 -2.94
CA ASP A 112 -15.42 -7.21 -4.32
C ASP A 112 -16.10 -8.56 -4.55
N ALA A 113 -15.70 -9.62 -3.83
CA ALA A 113 -16.26 -10.95 -3.95
C ALA A 113 -17.63 -11.10 -3.24
N ALA A 114 -17.85 -10.39 -2.13
CA ALA A 114 -19.10 -10.51 -1.35
C ALA A 114 -20.39 -10.19 -2.17
N PRO A 115 -20.42 -9.13 -3.01
CA PRO A 115 -21.56 -8.88 -3.89
C PRO A 115 -21.73 -9.90 -5.03
N ALA A 116 -20.67 -10.61 -5.44
CA ALA A 116 -20.74 -11.60 -6.51
C ALA A 116 -21.40 -12.90 -6.03
N LEU A 117 -21.13 -13.29 -4.78
CA LEU A 117 -21.75 -14.45 -4.13
C LEU A 117 -23.27 -14.26 -3.94
N GLN A 118 -23.71 -13.04 -3.58
CA GLN A 118 -25.14 -12.73 -3.41
C GLN A 118 -25.96 -12.75 -4.71
N ARG A 119 -25.33 -12.62 -5.88
CA ARG A 119 -26.04 -12.69 -7.18
C ARG A 119 -26.16 -14.10 -7.75
N SER A 120 -25.43 -15.05 -7.18
CA SER A 120 -25.34 -16.43 -7.68
C SER A 120 -26.13 -17.43 -6.83
N ALA A 121 -26.84 -16.94 -5.81
CA ALA A 121 -27.71 -17.68 -4.90
C ALA A 121 -29.16 -17.25 -5.12
#